data_AF-A0A1A3EJ57-F1
#
_entry.id   AF-A0A1A3EJ57-F1
#
_cell.length_a   1.000
_cell.length_b   1.000
_cell.length_c   1.000
_cell.angle_alpha   90.00
_cell.angle_beta   90.00
_cell.angle_gamma   90.00
#
_symmetry.space_group_name_H-M   'P 1'
#
loop_
_entity.id
_entity.type
_entity.pdbx_description
1 polymer ?
#
loop_
_entity_poly.entity_id
_entity_poly.type
_entity_poly.pdbx_seq_one_letter_code
_entity_poly.pdbx_strand_id
1 'polypeptide(L)'
;MMTTNITVEHAEDLKRGHVTTVSSGGWCVTISGPNVTVPGQDSAGKSIEDLAALLQAAYRMAATPINSGIGLLARVRTSLSEPLMADLVAVLRAAQRLAAQQWNRASRDVYRCLALAWRNTGMAVPYTLLVAALRAGLPPSTTLCDFNSDANLHSVHALFEIAIARLTNGAAAVHVA
;
A
#
# COMPACT_ATOMS: atom_id res chain seq x y z
N MET A 1 -2.51 -5.10 27.44
CA MET A 1 -2.15 -3.84 26.76
C MET A 1 -0.67 -3.61 26.97
N MET A 2 0.18 -3.90 25.97
CA MET A 2 1.59 -3.52 26.00
C MET A 2 1.69 -2.13 25.37
N THR A 3 2.16 -1.15 26.14
CA THR A 3 2.38 0.22 25.69
C THR A 3 3.63 0.23 24.83
N THR A 4 3.49 0.27 23.51
CA THR A 4 4.63 0.38 22.60
C THR A 4 5.24 1.77 22.76
N ASN A 5 6.37 1.87 23.47
CA ASN A 5 7.06 3.14 23.68
C ASN A 5 7.79 3.55 22.40
N ILE A 6 7.27 4.59 21.76
CA ILE A 6 7.88 5.20 20.57
C ILE A 6 8.92 6.22 21.04
N THR A 7 10.17 6.04 20.64
CA THR A 7 11.23 7.00 20.88
C THR A 7 11.34 7.93 19.69
N VAL A 8 11.42 9.24 19.95
CA VAL A 8 11.51 10.28 18.92
C VAL A 8 12.80 11.06 19.14
N GLU A 9 13.68 11.04 18.14
CA GLU A 9 14.91 11.81 18.09
C GLU A 9 14.80 12.86 16.99
N HIS A 10 15.10 14.11 17.32
CA HIS A 10 15.10 15.21 16.37
C HIS A 10 16.54 15.55 15.98
N ALA A 11 16.81 15.60 14.68
CA ALA A 11 18.09 16.01 14.13
C ALA A 11 17.89 17.07 13.03
N GLU A 12 18.78 18.05 12.96
CA GLU A 12 18.84 18.97 11.83
C GLU A 12 19.83 18.43 10.81
N ASP A 13 19.37 18.13 9.59
CA ASP A 13 20.22 17.77 8.46
C ASP A 13 20.35 18.98 7.53
N LEU A 14 21.56 19.51 7.38
CA LEU A 14 21.86 20.68 6.54
C LEU A 14 21.42 20.52 5.07
N LYS A 15 21.22 19.28 4.57
CA LYS A 15 20.77 19.03 3.19
C LYS A 15 19.27 18.73 3.05
N ARG A 16 18.59 18.33 4.13
CA ARG A 16 17.19 17.84 4.09
C ARG A 16 16.23 18.60 5.01
N GLY A 17 16.72 19.55 5.80
CA GLY A 17 15.94 20.28 6.79
C GLY A 17 15.77 19.49 8.09
N HIS A 18 14.65 19.70 8.79
CA HIS A 18 14.35 19.01 10.04
C HIS A 18 14.05 17.52 9.78
N VAL A 19 14.89 16.64 10.32
CA VAL A 19 14.79 15.20 10.20
C VAL A 19 14.40 14.63 11.55
N THR A 20 13.25 13.97 11.62
CA THR A 20 12.79 13.30 12.85
C THR A 20 12.95 11.80 12.68
N THR A 21 13.79 11.20 13.51
CA THR A 21 13.96 9.75 13.58
C THR A 21 13.03 9.20 14.64
N VAL A 22 12.22 8.22 14.26
CA VAL A 22 11.26 7.57 15.14
C VAL A 22 11.63 6.10 15.23
N SER A 23 11.76 5.56 16.44
CA SER A 23 12.14 4.17 16.67
C SER A 23 11.23 3.47 17.67
N SER A 24 10.98 2.18 17.43
CA SER A 24 10.12 1.34 18.26
C SER A 24 10.35 -0.14 17.92
N GLY A 25 10.38 -1.02 18.92
CA GLY A 25 10.52 -2.47 18.70
C GLY A 25 11.78 -2.88 17.91
N GLY A 26 12.86 -2.09 18.02
CA GLY A 26 14.09 -2.28 17.24
C GLY A 26 14.02 -1.77 15.80
N TRP A 27 12.87 -1.27 15.34
CA TRP A 27 12.73 -0.61 14.05
C TRP A 27 13.06 0.88 14.15
N CYS A 28 13.57 1.43 13.05
CA CYS A 28 13.87 2.84 12.90
C CYS A 28 13.29 3.37 11.59
N VAL A 29 12.67 4.54 11.63
CA VAL A 29 12.06 5.23 10.50
C VAL A 29 12.45 6.69 10.56
N THR A 30 12.74 7.29 9.41
CA THR A 30 13.16 8.68 9.30
C THR A 30 12.09 9.50 8.60
N ILE A 31 11.72 10.64 9.19
CA ILE A 31 10.77 11.61 8.66
C ILE A 31 11.55 12.83 8.19
N SER A 32 11.37 13.25 6.94
CA SER A 32 11.94 14.48 6.38
C SER A 32 10.86 15.20 5.57
N GLY A 33 10.30 16.27 6.15
CA GLY A 33 9.09 16.91 5.63
C GLY A 33 7.92 15.90 5.57
N PRO A 34 7.19 15.78 4.44
CA PRO A 34 6.12 14.78 4.28
C PRO A 34 6.65 13.38 3.93
N ASN A 35 7.96 13.17 3.84
CA ASN A 35 8.51 11.88 3.42
C ASN A 35 8.87 11.02 4.63
N VAL A 36 8.32 9.81 4.65
CA VAL A 36 8.66 8.76 5.61
C VAL A 36 9.54 7.74 4.90
N THR A 37 10.76 7.54 5.40
CA THR A 37 11.76 6.63 4.82
C THR A 37 12.16 5.57 5.83
N VAL A 38 12.21 4.31 5.41
CA VAL A 38 12.75 3.20 6.22
C VAL A 38 14.17 2.93 5.75
N PRO A 39 15.21 3.28 6.54
CA PRO A 39 16.58 2.95 6.18
C PRO A 39 16.79 1.43 6.16
N GLY A 40 17.76 0.97 5.36
CA GLY A 40 18.19 -0.42 5.35
C GLY A 40 18.64 -0.83 6.75
N GLN A 41 17.97 -1.81 7.33
CA GLN A 41 18.21 -2.26 8.70
C GLN A 41 18.00 -3.77 8.81
N ASP A 42 18.70 -4.40 9.74
CA ASP A 42 18.50 -5.81 10.04
C ASP A 42 17.07 -6.05 10.54
N SER A 43 16.43 -7.10 10.06
CA SER A 43 15.08 -7.51 10.44
C SER A 43 15.06 -8.73 11.36
N ALA A 44 16.22 -9.35 11.64
CA ALA A 44 16.29 -10.54 12.48
C ALA A 44 15.75 -10.27 13.90
N GLY A 45 14.77 -11.08 14.32
CA GLY A 45 14.17 -11.00 15.67
C GLY A 45 13.20 -9.84 15.90
N LYS A 46 12.91 -9.02 14.87
CA LYS A 46 11.99 -7.87 14.99
C LYS A 46 10.58 -8.22 14.53
N SER A 47 9.56 -7.69 15.21
CA SER A 47 8.16 -7.92 14.84
C SER A 47 7.73 -7.02 13.69
N ILE A 48 7.05 -7.57 12.69
CA ILE A 48 6.43 -6.77 11.61
C ILE A 48 5.29 -5.90 12.15
N GLU A 49 4.61 -6.34 13.21
CA GLU A 49 3.52 -5.57 13.85
C GLU A 49 4.08 -4.28 14.49
N ASP A 50 5.26 -4.36 15.11
CA ASP A 50 5.94 -3.19 15.67
C ASP A 50 6.37 -2.20 14.57
N LEU A 51 6.80 -2.71 13.41
CA LEU A 51 7.10 -1.86 12.25
C LEU A 51 5.84 -1.17 11.71
N ALA A 52 4.72 -1.90 11.64
CA ALA A 52 3.45 -1.34 11.19
C ALA A 52 2.98 -0.22 12.12
N ALA A 53 3.02 -0.44 13.44
CA ALA A 53 2.70 0.57 14.44
C ALA A 53 3.62 1.80 14.36
N LEU A 54 4.93 1.57 14.18
CA LEU A 54 5.92 2.64 14.03
C LEU A 54 5.67 3.47 12.77
N LEU A 55 5.43 2.82 11.62
CA LEU A 55 5.11 3.51 10.37
C LEU A 55 3.83 4.34 10.50
N GLN A 56 2.80 3.78 11.14
CA GLN A 56 1.54 4.49 11.34
C GLN A 56 1.71 5.74 12.23
N ALA A 57 2.55 5.66 13.26
CA ALA A 57 2.92 6.82 14.07
C ALA A 57 3.73 7.84 13.25
N ALA A 58 4.71 7.38 12.47
CA ALA A 58 5.54 8.26 11.63
C ALA A 58 4.71 9.00 10.57
N TYR A 59 3.76 8.34 9.89
CA TYR A 59 2.85 8.99 8.95
C TYR A 59 1.93 10.01 9.62
N ARG A 60 1.45 9.73 10.84
CA ARG A 60 0.67 10.69 11.64
C ARG A 60 1.52 11.92 12.00
N MET A 61 2.75 11.72 12.45
CA MET A 61 3.67 12.80 12.83
C MET A 61 4.09 13.67 11.64
N ALA A 62 4.31 13.06 10.48
CA ALA A 62 4.70 13.77 9.26
C ALA A 62 3.55 14.60 8.65
N ALA A 63 2.32 14.48 9.18
CA ALA A 63 1.08 14.98 8.57
C ALA A 63 0.95 14.57 7.09
N THR A 64 1.67 13.52 6.68
CA THR A 64 1.65 13.02 5.32
C THR A 64 0.30 12.34 5.14
N PRO A 65 -0.56 12.81 4.22
CA PRO A 65 -1.70 12.01 3.85
C PRO A 65 -1.15 10.67 3.39
N ILE A 66 -1.54 9.57 4.04
CA ILE A 66 -1.16 8.21 3.62
C ILE A 66 -1.53 8.14 2.14
N ASN A 67 -0.51 8.25 1.30
CA ASN A 67 -0.73 8.55 -0.10
C ASN A 67 -1.22 7.25 -0.69
N SER A 68 -2.52 7.20 -0.97
CA SER A 68 -3.25 6.00 -1.36
C SER A 68 -2.86 5.54 -2.76
N GLY A 69 -1.63 5.71 -3.23
CA GLY A 69 -1.21 5.32 -4.59
C GLY A 69 -1.93 6.07 -5.72
N ILE A 70 -2.87 6.97 -5.42
CA ILE A 70 -3.70 7.69 -6.40
C ILE A 70 -2.83 8.50 -7.35
N GLY A 71 -1.83 9.23 -6.84
CA GLY A 71 -0.93 10.04 -7.66
C GLY A 71 -0.05 9.20 -8.59
N LEU A 72 0.42 8.03 -8.13
CA LEU A 72 1.20 7.10 -8.95
C LEU A 72 0.34 6.50 -10.05
N LEU A 73 -0.86 6.01 -9.73
CA LEU A 73 -1.78 5.47 -10.74
C LEU A 73 -2.22 6.52 -11.75
N ALA A 74 -2.53 7.74 -11.32
CA ALA A 74 -2.95 8.79 -12.24
C ALA A 74 -1.86 9.09 -13.27
N ARG A 75 -0.60 9.17 -12.83
CA ARG A 75 0.57 9.39 -13.70
C ARG A 75 0.90 8.18 -14.58
N VAL A 76 0.80 6.97 -14.04
CA VAL A 76 1.07 5.75 -14.81
C VAL A 76 -0.02 5.53 -15.85
N ARG A 77 -1.30 5.78 -15.51
CA ARG A 77 -2.45 5.62 -16.41
C ARG A 77 -2.30 6.41 -17.70
N THR A 78 -1.83 7.66 -17.64
CA THR A 78 -1.62 8.50 -18.83
C THR A 78 -0.55 7.94 -19.79
N SER A 79 0.26 6.98 -19.33
CA SER A 79 1.33 6.35 -20.11
C SER A 79 1.11 4.86 -20.40
N LEU A 80 0.04 4.25 -19.87
CA LEU A 80 -0.26 2.83 -20.07
C LEU A 80 -0.99 2.62 -21.40
N SER A 81 -0.55 1.62 -22.16
CA SER A 81 -1.28 1.15 -23.34
C SER A 81 -2.56 0.42 -22.92
N GLU A 82 -3.59 0.44 -23.77
CA GLU A 82 -4.85 -0.27 -23.52
C GLU A 82 -4.67 -1.77 -23.22
N PRO A 83 -3.80 -2.53 -23.95
CA PRO A 83 -3.58 -3.95 -23.65
C PRO A 83 -3.03 -4.16 -22.23
N LEU A 84 -2.07 -3.32 -21.82
CA LEU A 84 -1.47 -3.44 -20.49
C LEU A 84 -2.47 -3.06 -19.38
N MET A 85 -3.39 -2.14 -19.67
CA MET A 85 -4.49 -1.81 -18.76
C MET A 85 -5.48 -2.98 -18.64
N ALA A 86 -5.83 -3.64 -19.75
CA ALA A 86 -6.67 -4.82 -19.75
C ALA A 86 -6.03 -5.96 -18.94
N ASP A 87 -4.72 -6.17 -19.09
CA ASP A 87 -3.97 -7.17 -18.32
C ASP A 87 -3.97 -6.84 -16.82
N LEU A 88 -3.74 -5.58 -16.43
CA LEU A 88 -3.82 -5.16 -15.03
C LEU A 88 -5.20 -5.46 -14.42
N VAL A 89 -6.28 -5.13 -15.14
CA VAL A 89 -7.66 -5.43 -14.70
C VAL A 89 -7.90 -6.93 -14.62
N ALA A 90 -7.39 -7.72 -15.58
CA ALA A 90 -7.53 -9.17 -15.57
C ALA A 90 -6.84 -9.80 -14.34
N VAL A 91 -5.64 -9.34 -13.98
CA VAL A 91 -4.95 -9.81 -12.77
C VAL A 91 -5.72 -9.45 -11.51
N LEU A 92 -6.23 -8.21 -11.39
CA LEU A 92 -7.02 -7.79 -10.23
C LEU A 92 -8.32 -8.60 -10.07
N ARG A 93 -9.03 -8.89 -11.18
CA ARG A 93 -10.21 -9.76 -11.17
C ARG A 93 -9.85 -11.21 -10.80
N ALA A 94 -8.72 -11.71 -11.28
CA ALA A 94 -8.22 -13.03 -10.88
C ALA A 94 -7.91 -13.08 -9.38
N ALA A 95 -7.27 -12.05 -8.83
CA ALA A 95 -6.98 -11.93 -7.41
C ALA A 95 -8.26 -11.87 -6.55
N GLN A 96 -9.27 -11.12 -7.01
CA GLN A 96 -10.58 -11.05 -6.36
C GLN A 96 -11.28 -12.43 -6.32
N ARG A 97 -11.25 -13.19 -7.41
CA ARG A 97 -11.80 -14.56 -7.44
C ARG A 97 -11.05 -15.51 -6.51
N LEU A 98 -9.72 -15.42 -6.46
CA LEU A 98 -8.91 -16.20 -5.53
C LEU A 98 -9.23 -15.83 -4.08
N ALA A 99 -9.41 -14.55 -3.78
CA ALA A 99 -9.88 -14.11 -2.48
C ALA A 99 -11.25 -14.72 -2.15
N ALA A 100 -12.23 -14.67 -3.06
CA ALA A 100 -13.55 -15.27 -2.83
C ALA A 100 -13.49 -16.79 -2.52
N GLN A 101 -12.57 -17.52 -3.14
CA GLN A 101 -12.45 -18.97 -2.95
C GLN A 101 -11.62 -19.36 -1.72
N GLN A 102 -10.62 -18.56 -1.37
CA GLN A 102 -9.57 -18.95 -0.42
C GLN A 102 -9.50 -18.04 0.81
N TRP A 103 -10.47 -17.13 0.99
CA TRP A 103 -10.49 -16.23 2.14
C TRP A 103 -10.65 -17.01 3.45
N ASN A 104 -9.54 -17.18 4.16
CA ASN A 104 -9.51 -17.76 5.48
C ASN A 104 -9.20 -16.65 6.50
N ARG A 105 -9.95 -16.59 7.60
CA ARG A 105 -9.71 -15.67 8.73
C ARG A 105 -8.28 -15.76 9.28
N ALA A 106 -7.64 -16.93 9.17
CA ALA A 106 -6.26 -17.13 9.63
C ALA A 106 -5.18 -16.61 8.67
N SER A 107 -5.51 -16.32 7.40
CA SER A 107 -4.53 -15.90 6.39
C SER A 107 -5.06 -14.76 5.51
N ARG A 108 -5.61 -13.71 6.13
CA ARG A 108 -6.22 -12.51 5.51
C ARG A 108 -5.21 -11.67 4.71
N ASP A 109 -4.60 -12.25 3.69
CA ASP A 109 -3.54 -11.59 2.96
C ASP A 109 -3.95 -11.32 1.51
N VAL A 110 -4.39 -10.07 1.30
CA VAL A 110 -4.66 -9.51 -0.04
C VAL A 110 -3.41 -9.63 -0.93
N TYR A 111 -2.19 -9.52 -0.38
CA TYR A 111 -0.96 -9.70 -1.15
C TYR A 111 -0.78 -11.14 -1.60
N ARG A 112 -1.15 -12.12 -0.77
CA ARG A 112 -1.08 -13.53 -1.17
C ARG A 112 -2.00 -13.82 -2.35
N CYS A 113 -3.24 -13.32 -2.31
CA CYS A 113 -4.20 -13.48 -3.39
C CYS A 113 -3.71 -12.78 -4.68
N LEU A 114 -3.17 -11.57 -4.53
CA LEU A 114 -2.63 -10.78 -5.64
C LEU A 114 -1.38 -11.43 -6.27
N ALA A 115 -0.43 -11.86 -5.45
CA ALA A 115 0.79 -12.51 -5.90
C ALA A 115 0.49 -13.84 -6.59
N LEU A 116 -0.47 -14.61 -6.08
CA LEU A 116 -0.92 -15.84 -6.72
C LEU A 116 -1.59 -15.57 -8.07
N ALA A 117 -2.49 -14.59 -8.16
CA ALA A 117 -3.10 -14.19 -9.42
C ALA A 117 -2.07 -13.73 -10.45
N TRP A 118 -1.11 -12.91 -10.01
CA TRP A 118 -0.04 -12.39 -10.85
C TRP A 118 0.85 -13.49 -11.41
N ARG A 119 1.18 -14.50 -10.60
CA ARG A 119 1.91 -15.70 -11.06
C ARG A 119 1.08 -16.53 -12.04
N ASN A 120 -0.19 -16.76 -11.73
CA ASN A 120 -1.09 -17.58 -12.55
C ASN A 120 -1.40 -16.94 -13.92
N THR A 121 -1.22 -15.63 -14.05
CA THR A 121 -1.40 -14.87 -15.30
C THR A 121 -0.10 -14.64 -16.05
N GLY A 122 0.98 -15.35 -15.69
CA GLY A 122 2.26 -15.28 -16.38
C GLY A 122 3.06 -14.01 -16.10
N MET A 123 2.69 -13.22 -15.08
CA MET A 123 3.41 -12.03 -14.64
C MET A 123 3.55 -10.95 -15.73
N ALA A 124 2.58 -10.86 -16.64
CA ALA A 124 2.59 -9.95 -17.79
C ALA A 124 2.65 -8.45 -17.43
N VAL A 125 2.29 -8.10 -16.18
CA VAL A 125 2.25 -6.73 -15.69
C VAL A 125 3.22 -6.51 -14.54
N PRO A 126 3.82 -5.31 -14.37
CA PRO A 126 4.66 -5.04 -13.20
C PRO A 126 3.86 -5.11 -11.89
N TYR A 127 4.35 -5.88 -10.92
CA TYR A 127 3.68 -6.06 -9.63
C TYR A 127 3.49 -4.74 -8.84
N THR A 128 4.41 -3.79 -9.03
CA THR A 128 4.32 -2.44 -8.44
C THR A 128 3.06 -1.69 -8.87
N LEU A 129 2.60 -1.89 -10.10
CA LEU A 129 1.37 -1.26 -10.61
C LEU A 129 0.11 -1.89 -10.00
N LEU A 130 0.13 -3.20 -9.75
CA LEU A 130 -0.95 -3.90 -9.06
C LEU A 130 -1.08 -3.43 -7.60
N VAL A 131 0.05 -3.26 -6.90
CA VAL A 131 0.06 -2.74 -5.53
C VAL A 131 -0.38 -1.27 -5.51
N ALA A 132 0.05 -0.47 -6.49
CA ALA A 132 -0.41 0.91 -6.63
C ALA A 132 -1.94 0.96 -6.82
N ALA A 133 -2.48 0.16 -7.76
CA ALA A 133 -3.93 -0.01 -8.01
C ALA A 133 -4.71 -0.29 -6.73
N LEU A 134 -4.28 -1.29 -5.97
CA LEU A 134 -4.90 -1.65 -4.70
C LEU A 134 -4.81 -0.54 -3.65
N ARG A 135 -3.66 0.12 -3.53
CA ARG A 135 -3.52 1.23 -2.59
C ARG A 135 -4.49 2.37 -2.90
N ALA A 136 -4.84 2.59 -4.17
CA ALA A 136 -5.86 3.58 -4.51
C ALA A 136 -7.27 3.11 -4.25
N GLY A 137 -7.51 1.82 -4.13
CA GLY A 137 -8.81 1.35 -3.65
C GLY A 137 -9.04 1.58 -2.15
N LEU A 138 -7.98 1.86 -1.38
CA LEU A 138 -8.08 1.91 0.08
C LEU A 138 -8.90 3.11 0.60
N PRO A 139 -9.57 2.93 1.76
CA PRO A 139 -10.15 4.05 2.49
C PRO A 139 -9.09 5.10 2.85
N PRO A 140 -9.49 6.38 3.01
CA PRO A 140 -8.56 7.44 3.42
C PRO A 140 -7.83 7.06 4.71
N SER A 141 -6.55 7.40 4.79
CA SER A 141 -5.72 7.20 5.99
C SER A 141 -5.61 5.75 6.47
N THR A 142 -5.88 4.77 5.60
CA THR A 142 -5.75 3.34 5.91
C THR A 142 -4.56 2.76 5.13
N THR A 143 -3.71 1.98 5.80
CA THR A 143 -2.68 1.19 5.09
C THR A 143 -3.22 -0.17 4.67
N LEU A 144 -2.56 -0.85 3.73
CA LEU A 144 -2.93 -2.24 3.37
C LEU A 144 -2.79 -3.20 4.57
N CYS A 145 -1.91 -2.90 5.54
CA CYS A 145 -1.76 -3.68 6.76
C CYS A 145 -2.96 -3.49 7.69
N ASP A 146 -3.34 -2.23 7.95
CA ASP A 146 -4.51 -1.89 8.77
C ASP A 146 -5.79 -2.50 8.16
N PHE A 147 -5.92 -2.38 6.84
CA PHE A 147 -7.05 -2.96 6.12
C PHE A 147 -7.12 -4.48 6.28
N ASN A 148 -6.01 -5.20 6.09
CA ASN A 148 -5.98 -6.66 6.21
C ASN A 148 -6.34 -7.16 7.61
N SER A 149 -5.97 -6.42 8.66
CA SER A 149 -6.29 -6.77 10.05
C SER A 149 -7.79 -6.84 10.31
N ASP A 150 -8.55 -5.89 9.75
CA ASP A 150 -10.00 -5.78 9.95
C ASP A 150 -10.83 -6.32 8.77
N ALA A 151 -10.17 -6.74 7.68
CA ALA A 151 -10.80 -7.17 6.46
C ALA A 151 -11.72 -8.40 6.65
N ASN A 152 -12.92 -8.27 6.11
CA ASN A 152 -13.80 -9.39 5.78
C ASN A 152 -13.89 -9.54 4.24
N LEU A 153 -14.41 -10.67 3.79
CA LEU A 153 -14.48 -10.97 2.36
C LEU A 153 -15.22 -9.88 1.56
N HIS A 154 -16.30 -9.32 2.12
CA HIS A 154 -17.05 -8.25 1.46
C HIS A 154 -16.20 -6.99 1.26
N SER A 155 -15.47 -6.56 2.30
CA SER A 155 -14.57 -5.40 2.21
C SER A 155 -13.45 -5.62 1.19
N VAL A 156 -12.89 -6.83 1.11
CA VAL A 156 -11.83 -7.18 0.15
C VAL A 156 -12.37 -7.14 -1.27
N HIS A 157 -13.57 -7.69 -1.48
CA HIS A 157 -14.22 -7.64 -2.78
C HIS A 157 -14.46 -6.20 -3.23
N ALA A 158 -14.96 -5.34 -2.32
CA ALA A 158 -15.15 -3.93 -2.56
C ALA A 158 -13.82 -3.20 -2.87
N LEU A 159 -12.73 -3.55 -2.17
CA LEU A 159 -11.40 -2.98 -2.43
C LEU A 159 -10.95 -3.25 -3.88
N PHE A 160 -11.09 -4.49 -4.35
CA PHE A 160 -10.75 -4.85 -5.73
C PHE A 160 -11.65 -4.13 -6.75
N GLU A 161 -12.95 -4.02 -6.50
CA GLU A 161 -13.87 -3.26 -7.36
C GLU A 161 -13.48 -1.79 -7.46
N ILE A 162 -13.18 -1.13 -6.33
CA ILE A 162 -12.76 0.28 -6.32
C ILE A 162 -11.42 0.44 -7.07
N ALA A 163 -10.47 -0.48 -6.86
CA ALA A 163 -9.18 -0.45 -7.57
C ALA A 163 -9.37 -0.57 -9.09
N ILE A 164 -10.22 -1.51 -9.54
CA ILE A 164 -10.57 -1.70 -10.96
C ILE A 164 -11.28 -0.46 -11.50
N ALA A 165 -12.29 0.05 -10.79
CA ALA A 165 -13.03 1.24 -11.20
C ALA A 165 -12.13 2.47 -11.33
N ARG A 166 -11.12 2.63 -10.46
CA ARG A 166 -10.16 3.74 -10.55
C ARG A 166 -9.20 3.60 -11.73
N LEU A 167 -8.87 2.38 -12.13
CA LEU A 167 -8.12 2.13 -13.36
C LEU A 167 -8.96 2.46 -14.61
N THR A 168 -10.23 2.03 -14.65
CA THR A 168 -11.10 2.15 -15.83
C THR A 168 -11.76 3.52 -15.98
N ASN A 169 -12.34 4.08 -14.90
CA ASN A 169 -13.07 5.36 -14.94
C ASN A 169 -12.14 6.57 -15.10
N GLY A 170 -10.85 6.34 -14.91
CA GLY A 170 -9.82 7.28 -15.29
C GLY A 170 -9.74 7.61 -16.79
N ALA A 171 -10.19 6.69 -17.65
CA ALA A 171 -10.19 6.88 -19.09
C ALA A 171 -11.26 7.87 -19.56
N ALA A 172 -12.39 7.97 -18.85
CA ALA A 172 -13.52 8.82 -19.25
C ALA A 172 -13.26 10.32 -19.03
N ALA A 173 -12.37 10.70 -18.11
CA ALA A 173 -12.12 12.10 -17.77
C ALA A 173 -11.08 12.79 -18.68
N VAL A 174 -10.39 12.07 -19.57
CA VAL A 174 -9.32 12.63 -20.42
C VAL A 174 -9.80 12.96 -21.85
N HIS A 175 -11.03 12.57 -22.22
CA HIS A 175 -11.60 12.87 -23.54
C HIS A 175 -12.48 14.13 -23.62
N VAL A 176 -12.53 14.94 -22.54
CA VAL A 176 -13.21 16.24 -22.54
C VAL A 176 -12.33 17.27 -21.83
N ALA A 177 -11.39 17.86 -22.55
CA ALA A 177 -10.84 19.19 -22.32
C ALA A 177 -10.07 19.64 -23.57
#